data_AF-A0A399RIR4-F1
#
_entry.id   AF-A0A399RIR4-F1
#
_cell.length_a   1.000
_cell.length_b   1.000
_cell.length_c   1.000
_cell.angle_alpha   90.00
_cell.angle_beta   90.00
_cell.angle_gamma   90.00
#
_symmetry.space_group_name_H-M   'P 1'
#
loop_
_entity.id
_entity.type
_entity.pdbx_description
1 polymer ?
#
loop_
_entity_poly.entity_id
_entity_poly.type
_entity_poly.pdbx_seq_one_letter_code
_entity_poly.pdbx_strand_id
1 'polypeptide(L)'
;MTESHIEYLDPRSLTPWKNNARTHSRKQLRQIKASIRRFKFTNPVLIDEDNRIMAGHGRVEAAKSLGMDTVPCLRIEHLSEAEKRAYVLADNKLALNAGWDEDLLRLELGALSELDLDFDLEITGFDTHELDFIIEGADQTPASDPKEETVPALNSVPRRCEPGDIWQLGRHRLMCADARNPMTIRLLMAGKKAEMVFTDPPYNVAIDGNVCGSGSVKHREFAMASGEMSKAEFTGFLRDTFEVQRRYTTDGSIHFVCMDWRHMGEILAAGEAVYSELKNVIAWVKDNGGMGTFYRSRHELIFAFKNGSGPHINNFELGQHGRYRTNVWHYRGMNSAGANRAEELAMHPTVKPVEMIADAIRDVSTRNGIVLDLFGGSGSTLLAAEKTGRCAYLAEIDPLYCDVILHRWETFAKGEAERVRSGAILEEGVA
;
A
#
# COMPACT_ATOMS: atom_id res chain seq x y z
N MET A 1 -38.57 -7.63 -36.55
CA MET A 1 -37.35 -7.90 -35.77
C MET A 1 -37.01 -9.35 -36.01
N THR A 2 -35.94 -9.62 -36.76
CA THR A 2 -35.33 -10.95 -36.79
C THR A 2 -34.87 -11.29 -35.36
N GLU A 3 -35.20 -12.48 -34.87
CA GLU A 3 -34.73 -12.93 -33.56
C GLU A 3 -33.20 -12.99 -33.58
N SER A 4 -32.57 -12.07 -32.85
CA SER A 4 -31.13 -12.04 -32.66
C SER A 4 -30.76 -13.15 -31.68
N HIS A 5 -30.14 -14.22 -32.19
CA HIS A 5 -29.63 -15.32 -31.36
C HIS A 5 -28.13 -15.14 -31.08
N ILE A 6 -27.70 -15.53 -29.88
CA ILE A 6 -26.28 -15.57 -29.53
C ILE A 6 -25.71 -16.91 -29.97
N GLU A 7 -24.66 -16.87 -30.78
CA GLU A 7 -23.90 -18.05 -31.21
C GLU A 7 -22.52 -18.08 -30.51
N TYR A 8 -21.93 -19.26 -30.33
CA TYR A 8 -20.63 -19.43 -29.69
C TYR A 8 -19.59 -19.84 -30.74
N LEU A 9 -18.64 -18.95 -31.02
CA LEU A 9 -17.65 -19.14 -32.07
C LEU A 9 -16.24 -19.19 -31.50
N ASP A 10 -15.34 -19.89 -32.19
CA ASP A 10 -13.91 -19.87 -31.87
C ASP A 10 -13.37 -18.43 -32.04
N PRO A 11 -12.79 -17.80 -31.01
CA PRO A 11 -12.26 -16.45 -31.17
C PRO A 11 -11.18 -16.35 -32.27
N ARG A 12 -10.49 -17.45 -32.60
CA ARG A 12 -9.50 -17.55 -33.68
C ARG A 12 -10.12 -17.54 -35.07
N SER A 13 -11.40 -17.91 -35.24
CA SER A 13 -12.10 -17.80 -36.52
C SER A 13 -12.65 -16.40 -36.79
N LEU A 14 -12.62 -15.49 -35.80
CA LEU A 14 -13.07 -14.11 -35.94
C LEU A 14 -11.97 -13.23 -36.55
N THR A 15 -12.36 -12.43 -37.55
CA THR A 15 -11.44 -11.53 -38.26
C THR A 15 -11.57 -10.09 -37.73
N PRO A 16 -10.46 -9.42 -37.38
CA PRO A 16 -10.52 -8.02 -36.96
C PRO A 16 -11.01 -7.10 -38.08
N TRP A 17 -11.79 -6.08 -37.75
CA TRP A 17 -12.10 -5.00 -38.68
C TRP A 17 -10.82 -4.32 -39.17
N LYS A 18 -10.56 -4.36 -40.49
CA LYS A 18 -9.29 -3.91 -41.10
C LYS A 18 -8.90 -2.48 -40.72
N ASN A 19 -9.89 -1.60 -40.57
CA ASN A 19 -9.69 -0.18 -40.27
C ASN A 19 -10.22 0.19 -38.87
N ASN A 20 -10.09 -0.71 -37.88
CA ASN A 20 -10.49 -0.38 -36.52
C ASN A 20 -9.59 0.74 -35.98
N ALA A 21 -10.20 1.91 -35.69
CA ALA A 21 -9.47 3.07 -35.19
C ALA A 21 -9.14 2.98 -33.69
N ARG A 22 -9.77 2.04 -32.95
CA ARG A 22 -9.53 1.86 -31.52
C ARG A 22 -8.37 0.91 -31.26
N THR A 23 -7.42 1.36 -30.46
CA THR A 23 -6.28 0.56 -29.99
C THR A 23 -6.51 0.12 -28.54
N HIS A 24 -5.88 -0.99 -28.16
CA HIS A 24 -5.91 -1.50 -26.79
C HIS A 24 -4.48 -1.58 -26.25
N SER A 25 -4.20 -0.85 -25.17
CA SER A 25 -2.90 -0.92 -24.51
C SER A 25 -2.73 -2.27 -23.80
N ARG A 26 -1.47 -2.66 -23.50
CA ARG A 26 -1.20 -3.87 -22.71
C ARG A 26 -1.90 -3.82 -21.33
N LYS A 27 -2.00 -2.63 -20.73
CA LYS A 27 -2.69 -2.40 -19.45
C LYS A 27 -4.18 -2.68 -19.58
N GLN A 28 -4.83 -2.06 -20.58
CA GLN A 28 -6.27 -2.27 -20.83
C GLN A 28 -6.60 -3.73 -21.13
N LEU A 29 -5.75 -4.43 -21.92
CA LEU A 29 -5.95 -5.86 -22.17
C LEU A 29 -5.86 -6.70 -20.90
N ARG A 30 -5.02 -6.34 -19.92
CA ARG A 30 -4.99 -7.03 -18.62
C ARG A 30 -6.28 -6.83 -17.85
N GLN A 31 -6.83 -5.61 -17.79
CA GLN A 31 -8.12 -5.33 -17.14
C GLN A 31 -9.25 -6.12 -17.80
N ILE A 32 -9.33 -6.13 -19.12
CA ILE A 32 -10.33 -6.92 -19.86
C ILE A 32 -10.20 -8.42 -19.54
N LYS A 33 -8.98 -8.95 -19.48
CA LYS A 33 -8.74 -10.37 -19.09
C LYS A 33 -9.20 -10.65 -17.66
N ALA A 34 -8.92 -9.76 -16.72
CA ALA A 34 -9.31 -9.92 -15.32
C ALA A 34 -10.85 -9.91 -15.19
N SER A 35 -11.49 -8.94 -15.84
CA SER A 35 -12.95 -8.82 -15.94
C SER A 35 -13.57 -10.10 -16.53
N ILE A 36 -13.07 -10.61 -17.66
CA ILE A 36 -13.57 -11.86 -18.29
C ILE A 36 -13.36 -13.07 -17.36
N ARG A 37 -12.23 -13.19 -16.65
CA ARG A 37 -12.02 -14.31 -15.72
C ARG A 37 -13.07 -14.33 -14.62
N ARG A 38 -13.40 -13.15 -14.08
CA ARG A 38 -14.31 -12.96 -12.95
C ARG A 38 -15.78 -13.01 -13.36
N PHE A 39 -16.19 -12.15 -14.29
CA PHE A 39 -17.59 -11.96 -14.70
C PHE A 39 -17.99 -12.80 -15.92
N LYS A 40 -17.04 -13.53 -16.52
CA LYS A 40 -17.23 -14.20 -17.82
C LYS A 40 -17.55 -13.19 -18.91
N PHE A 41 -18.05 -13.66 -20.05
CA PHE A 41 -18.53 -12.76 -21.11
C PHE A 41 -19.95 -12.30 -20.76
N THR A 42 -20.09 -11.04 -20.35
CA THR A 42 -21.39 -10.40 -20.10
C THR A 42 -21.98 -9.74 -21.35
N ASN A 43 -21.13 -9.34 -22.29
CA ASN A 43 -21.54 -8.72 -23.55
C ASN A 43 -20.99 -9.52 -24.75
N PRO A 44 -21.85 -9.93 -25.70
CA PRO A 44 -21.39 -10.64 -26.89
C PRO A 44 -20.48 -9.77 -27.78
N VAL A 45 -19.69 -10.43 -28.61
CA VAL A 45 -18.92 -9.80 -29.69
C VAL A 45 -19.86 -9.57 -30.86
N LEU A 46 -19.92 -8.35 -31.37
CA LEU A 46 -20.76 -8.04 -32.53
C LEU A 46 -19.98 -8.36 -33.80
N ILE A 47 -20.57 -9.15 -34.69
CA ILE A 47 -19.93 -9.60 -35.93
C ILE A 47 -20.84 -9.42 -37.15
N ASP A 48 -20.25 -9.27 -38.33
CA ASP A 48 -20.99 -9.30 -39.61
C ASP A 48 -21.16 -10.74 -40.14
N GLU A 49 -21.78 -10.89 -41.30
CA GLU A 49 -21.98 -12.16 -42.00
C GLU A 49 -20.67 -12.90 -42.32
N ASP A 50 -19.55 -12.18 -42.43
CA ASP A 50 -18.22 -12.70 -42.76
C ASP A 50 -17.36 -12.98 -41.51
N ASN A 51 -17.96 -13.01 -40.31
CA ASN A 51 -17.27 -13.14 -39.02
C ASN A 51 -16.26 -12.00 -38.75
N ARG A 52 -16.46 -10.81 -39.32
CA ARG A 52 -15.66 -9.62 -39.02
C ARG A 52 -16.16 -8.98 -37.74
N ILE A 53 -15.24 -8.71 -36.82
CA ILE A 53 -15.55 -8.09 -35.54
C ILE A 53 -15.95 -6.64 -35.77
N MET A 54 -17.22 -6.32 -35.53
CA MET A 54 -17.74 -4.95 -35.54
C MET A 54 -17.50 -4.26 -34.19
N ALA A 55 -17.71 -4.97 -33.06
CA ALA A 55 -17.45 -4.47 -31.72
C ALA A 55 -16.95 -5.58 -30.79
N GLY A 56 -16.03 -5.24 -29.87
CA GLY A 56 -15.46 -6.18 -28.91
C GLY A 56 -14.08 -6.74 -29.26
N HIS A 57 -13.28 -6.06 -30.08
CA HIS A 57 -11.92 -6.49 -30.45
C HIS A 57 -11.04 -6.82 -29.24
N GLY A 58 -11.01 -5.95 -28.22
CA GLY A 58 -10.27 -6.20 -26.99
C GLY A 58 -10.75 -7.43 -26.21
N ARG A 59 -12.05 -7.75 -26.24
CA ARG A 59 -12.60 -8.98 -25.62
C ARG A 59 -12.13 -10.22 -26.36
N VAL A 60 -12.10 -10.20 -27.70
CA VAL A 60 -11.59 -11.31 -28.51
C VAL A 60 -10.10 -11.51 -28.28
N GLU A 61 -9.31 -10.43 -28.27
CA GLU A 61 -7.87 -10.50 -27.99
C GLU A 61 -7.57 -11.03 -26.58
N ALA A 62 -8.35 -10.59 -25.59
CA ALA A 62 -8.30 -11.10 -24.23
C ALA A 62 -8.66 -12.59 -24.18
N ALA A 63 -9.75 -13.02 -24.83
CA ALA A 63 -10.17 -14.42 -24.88
C ALA A 63 -9.14 -15.33 -25.55
N LYS A 64 -8.52 -14.89 -26.66
CA LYS A 64 -7.40 -15.58 -27.32
C LYS A 64 -6.24 -15.79 -26.35
N SER A 65 -5.87 -14.74 -25.63
CA SER A 65 -4.77 -14.81 -24.65
C SER A 65 -5.11 -15.67 -23.43
N LEU A 66 -6.39 -15.83 -23.10
CA LEU A 66 -6.88 -16.68 -22.02
C LEU A 66 -7.03 -18.15 -22.44
N GLY A 67 -6.86 -18.46 -23.73
CA GLY A 67 -7.03 -19.81 -24.26
C GLY A 67 -8.49 -20.29 -24.26
N MET A 68 -9.45 -19.37 -24.39
CA MET A 68 -10.87 -19.75 -24.46
C MET A 68 -11.20 -20.39 -25.81
N ASP A 69 -11.94 -21.50 -25.78
CA ASP A 69 -12.35 -22.23 -26.99
C ASP A 69 -13.46 -21.52 -27.77
N THR A 70 -14.37 -20.84 -27.06
CA THR A 70 -15.49 -20.13 -27.68
C THR A 70 -15.78 -18.80 -26.99
N VAL A 71 -16.30 -17.83 -27.76
CA VAL A 71 -16.83 -16.56 -27.28
C VAL A 71 -18.27 -16.36 -27.78
N PRO A 72 -19.16 -15.74 -26.98
CA PRO A 72 -20.50 -15.42 -27.44
C PRO A 72 -20.45 -14.29 -28.48
N CYS A 73 -21.13 -14.50 -29.60
CA CYS A 73 -21.20 -13.61 -30.74
C CYS A 73 -22.66 -13.31 -31.07
N LEU A 74 -22.91 -12.08 -31.49
CA LEU A 74 -24.19 -11.66 -32.06
C LEU A 74 -23.94 -11.22 -33.50
N ARG A 75 -24.57 -11.91 -34.44
CA ARG A 75 -24.43 -11.64 -35.88
C ARG A 75 -25.40 -10.56 -36.36
N ILE A 76 -24.88 -9.61 -37.12
CA ILE A 76 -25.63 -8.47 -37.65
C ILE A 76 -25.57 -8.50 -39.17
N GLU A 77 -26.64 -9.00 -39.81
CA GLU A 77 -26.69 -9.23 -41.26
C GLU A 77 -27.48 -8.15 -42.02
N HIS A 78 -28.20 -7.28 -41.30
CA HIS A 78 -29.14 -6.32 -41.91
C HIS A 78 -28.50 -4.97 -42.27
N LEU A 79 -27.23 -4.76 -41.94
CA LEU A 79 -26.53 -3.49 -42.19
C LEU A 79 -25.82 -3.52 -43.53
N SER A 80 -25.96 -2.45 -44.30
CA SER A 80 -25.11 -2.21 -45.48
C SER A 80 -23.65 -1.99 -45.09
N GLU A 81 -22.72 -2.14 -46.03
CA GLU A 81 -21.28 -1.89 -45.80
C GLU A 81 -20.99 -0.48 -45.25
N ALA A 82 -21.74 0.52 -45.69
CA ALA A 82 -21.61 1.88 -45.19
C ALA A 82 -22.07 2.00 -43.73
N GLU A 83 -23.18 1.36 -43.38
CA GLU A 83 -23.70 1.33 -42.00
C GLU A 83 -22.78 0.54 -41.07
N LYS A 84 -22.20 -0.58 -41.51
CA LYS A 84 -21.20 -1.32 -40.72
C LYS A 84 -20.00 -0.44 -40.37
N ARG A 85 -19.46 0.28 -41.37
CA ARG A 85 -18.34 1.23 -41.15
C ARG A 85 -18.71 2.34 -40.17
N ALA A 86 -19.91 2.91 -40.30
CA ALA A 86 -20.39 3.95 -39.40
C ALA A 86 -20.56 3.39 -37.98
N TYR A 87 -21.11 2.19 -37.84
CA TYR A 87 -21.35 1.54 -36.55
C TYR A 87 -20.05 1.27 -35.78
N VAL A 88 -19.01 0.75 -36.44
CA VAL A 88 -17.69 0.51 -35.82
C VAL A 88 -17.10 1.79 -35.22
N LEU A 89 -17.31 2.94 -35.86
CA LEU A 89 -16.90 4.25 -35.33
C LEU A 89 -17.82 4.72 -34.20
N ALA A 90 -19.13 4.56 -34.38
CA ALA A 90 -20.14 4.97 -33.42
C ALA A 90 -20.00 4.23 -32.08
N ASP A 91 -19.87 2.90 -32.08
CA ASP A 91 -19.69 2.09 -30.87
C ASP A 91 -18.50 2.59 -30.01
N ASN A 92 -17.38 2.87 -30.69
CA ASN A 92 -16.19 3.37 -30.03
C ASN A 92 -16.34 4.80 -29.51
N LYS A 93 -16.93 5.71 -30.31
CA LYS A 93 -17.06 7.12 -29.93
C LYS A 93 -18.17 7.36 -28.90
N LEU A 94 -19.29 6.66 -29.01
CA LEU A 94 -20.40 6.78 -28.06
C LEU A 94 -19.97 6.34 -26.66
N ALA A 95 -19.21 5.25 -26.54
CA ALA A 95 -18.63 4.82 -25.27
C ALA A 95 -17.69 5.89 -24.67
N LEU A 96 -16.91 6.60 -25.50
CA LEU A 96 -16.01 7.68 -25.05
C LEU A 96 -16.72 9.01 -24.74
N ASN A 97 -17.97 9.18 -25.18
CA ASN A 97 -18.75 10.39 -24.93
C ASN A 97 -19.52 10.31 -23.60
N ALA A 98 -19.66 9.12 -23.02
CA ALA A 98 -20.24 8.96 -21.70
C ALA A 98 -19.30 9.55 -20.64
N GLY A 99 -19.88 10.25 -19.67
CA GLY A 99 -19.19 10.70 -18.47
C GLY A 99 -19.71 9.98 -17.23
N TRP A 100 -19.05 10.20 -16.10
CA TRP A 100 -19.50 9.72 -14.81
C TRP A 100 -20.22 10.84 -14.06
N ASP A 101 -21.22 10.44 -13.26
CA ASP A 101 -21.61 11.25 -12.11
C ASP A 101 -20.59 10.94 -11.01
N GLU A 102 -19.67 11.89 -10.77
CA GLU A 102 -18.53 11.70 -9.87
C GLU A 102 -18.94 11.42 -8.42
N ASP A 103 -20.09 11.94 -7.98
CA ASP A 103 -20.58 11.73 -6.62
C ASP A 103 -21.15 10.33 -6.45
N LEU A 104 -21.97 9.88 -7.41
CA LEU A 104 -22.49 8.52 -7.41
C LEU A 104 -21.38 7.48 -7.61
N LEU A 105 -20.41 7.76 -8.50
CA LEU A 105 -19.28 6.87 -8.75
C LEU A 105 -18.43 6.68 -7.48
N ARG A 106 -18.13 7.77 -6.77
CA ARG A 106 -17.40 7.73 -5.51
C ARG A 106 -18.14 6.94 -4.44
N LEU A 107 -19.44 7.15 -4.28
CA LEU A 107 -20.26 6.42 -3.31
C LEU A 107 -20.26 4.91 -3.61
N GLU A 108 -20.44 4.53 -4.88
CA GLU A 108 -20.49 3.12 -5.29
C GLU A 108 -19.12 2.43 -5.12
N LEU A 109 -18.03 3.05 -5.61
CA LEU A 109 -16.68 2.50 -5.44
C LEU A 109 -16.24 2.47 -3.98
N GLY A 110 -16.63 3.47 -3.19
CA GLY A 110 -16.41 3.51 -1.75
C GLY A 110 -17.11 2.33 -1.05
N ALA A 111 -18.40 2.14 -1.32
CA ALA A 111 -19.17 1.02 -0.76
C ALA A 111 -18.57 -0.34 -1.16
N LEU A 112 -18.16 -0.51 -2.42
CA LEU A 112 -17.48 -1.74 -2.85
C LEU A 112 -16.15 -1.97 -2.13
N SER A 113 -15.41 -0.91 -1.81
CA SER A 113 -14.12 -1.01 -1.11
C SER A 113 -14.24 -1.42 0.35
N GLU A 114 -15.40 -1.25 0.96
CA GLU A 114 -15.69 -1.66 2.34
C GLU A 114 -16.13 -3.13 2.45
N LEU A 115 -16.51 -3.76 1.33
CA LEU A 115 -16.90 -5.16 1.31
C LEU A 115 -15.67 -6.08 1.38
N ASP A 116 -15.82 -7.21 2.07
CA ASP A 116 -14.82 -8.30 2.06
C ASP A 116 -14.93 -9.07 0.73
N LEU A 117 -14.29 -8.52 -0.31
CA LEU A 117 -14.33 -9.05 -1.67
C LEU A 117 -13.19 -10.05 -1.93
N ASP A 118 -13.49 -11.12 -2.65
CA ASP A 118 -12.51 -12.09 -3.14
C ASP A 118 -11.82 -11.63 -4.45
N PHE A 119 -11.94 -10.35 -4.81
CA PHE A 119 -11.37 -9.76 -6.03
C PHE A 119 -10.91 -8.32 -5.84
N ASP A 120 -9.98 -7.89 -6.70
CA ASP A 120 -9.47 -6.51 -6.76
C ASP A 120 -10.47 -5.60 -7.49
N LEU A 121 -10.68 -4.38 -6.98
CA LEU A 121 -11.52 -3.37 -7.61
C LEU A 121 -11.01 -2.96 -9.00
N GLU A 122 -9.74 -3.21 -9.34
CA GLU A 122 -9.21 -2.93 -10.68
C GLU A 122 -9.97 -3.68 -11.81
N ILE A 123 -10.75 -4.71 -11.50
CA ILE A 123 -11.60 -5.40 -12.49
C ILE A 123 -12.73 -4.52 -13.03
N THR A 124 -13.06 -3.43 -12.34
CA THR A 124 -14.05 -2.42 -12.77
C THR A 124 -13.54 -1.61 -13.96
N GLY A 125 -12.23 -1.66 -14.25
CA GLY A 125 -11.59 -0.93 -15.33
C GLY A 125 -10.90 0.37 -14.88
N PHE A 126 -11.11 0.79 -13.64
CA PHE A 126 -10.28 1.80 -12.97
C PHE A 126 -8.99 1.15 -12.48
N ASP A 127 -7.88 1.87 -12.49
CA ASP A 127 -6.67 1.40 -11.82
C ASP A 127 -6.60 1.86 -10.36
N THR A 128 -5.62 1.33 -9.61
CA THR A 128 -5.45 1.65 -8.18
C THR A 128 -5.43 3.15 -7.89
N HIS A 129 -4.77 3.97 -8.72
CA HIS A 129 -4.66 5.40 -8.42
C HIS A 129 -5.95 6.15 -8.74
N GLU A 130 -6.66 5.77 -9.82
CA GLU A 130 -7.98 6.30 -10.14
C GLU A 130 -8.95 5.97 -9.01
N LEU A 131 -8.93 4.73 -8.52
CA LEU A 131 -9.74 4.28 -7.38
C LEU A 131 -9.44 5.09 -6.12
N ASP A 132 -8.16 5.29 -5.78
CA ASP A 132 -7.77 6.10 -4.63
C ASP A 132 -8.25 7.55 -4.77
N PHE A 133 -8.04 8.17 -5.93
CA PHE A 133 -8.45 9.55 -6.19
C PHE A 133 -9.97 9.72 -6.13
N ILE A 134 -10.74 8.80 -6.73
CA ILE A 134 -12.20 8.86 -6.77
C ILE A 134 -12.79 8.64 -5.38
N ILE A 135 -12.32 7.61 -4.65
CA ILE A 135 -12.85 7.24 -3.33
C ILE A 135 -12.51 8.30 -2.27
N GLU A 136 -11.29 8.85 -2.28
CA GLU A 136 -10.86 9.86 -1.31
C GLU A 136 -11.41 11.27 -1.61
N GLY A 137 -11.76 11.53 -2.87
CA GLY A 137 -12.32 12.81 -3.35
C GLY A 137 -11.26 13.85 -3.71
N ALA A 138 -11.52 14.66 -4.75
CA ALA A 138 -10.58 15.63 -5.32
C ALA A 138 -10.23 16.83 -4.41
N ASP A 139 -10.98 17.06 -3.33
CA ASP A 139 -10.87 18.26 -2.48
C ASP A 139 -10.00 18.10 -1.22
N GLN A 140 -9.31 16.97 -1.05
CA GLN A 140 -8.35 16.85 0.04
C GLN A 140 -7.03 17.49 -0.36
N THR A 141 -6.87 18.78 -0.05
CA THR A 141 -5.56 19.22 0.42
C THR A 141 -5.19 18.28 1.58
N PRO A 142 -4.02 17.63 1.59
CA PRO A 142 -3.61 16.74 2.67
C PRO A 142 -3.42 17.55 3.95
N ALA A 143 -4.53 17.86 4.63
CA ALA A 143 -4.55 18.42 5.95
C ALA A 143 -4.47 17.22 6.89
N SER A 144 -3.36 17.11 7.64
CA SER A 144 -3.27 16.12 8.71
C SER A 144 -4.44 16.35 9.67
N ASP A 145 -5.29 15.35 9.89
CA ASP A 145 -6.23 15.40 11.00
C ASP A 145 -5.39 15.41 12.30
N PRO A 146 -5.52 16.42 13.17
CA PRO A 146 -4.80 16.44 14.45
C PRO A 146 -4.98 15.16 15.27
N LYS A 147 -6.11 14.45 15.11
CA LYS A 147 -6.36 13.17 15.78
C LYS A 147 -5.48 12.03 15.26
N GLU A 148 -5.13 12.03 13.97
CA GLU A 148 -4.21 11.06 13.37
C GLU A 148 -2.81 11.19 13.97
N GLU A 149 -2.37 12.40 14.25
CA GLU A 149 -1.03 12.70 14.78
C GLU A 149 -0.95 12.66 16.30
N THR A 150 -2.09 12.60 16.99
CA THR A 150 -2.14 12.50 18.46
C THR A 150 -1.82 11.08 18.92
N VAL A 151 -0.85 10.95 19.83
CA VAL A 151 -0.45 9.68 20.46
C VAL A 151 -0.78 9.76 21.96
N PRO A 152 -1.60 8.85 22.52
CA PRO A 152 -1.88 8.88 23.95
C PRO A 152 -0.60 8.60 24.76
N ALA A 153 -0.52 9.14 25.97
CA ALA A 153 0.56 8.80 26.88
C ALA A 153 0.53 7.30 27.21
N LEU A 154 1.69 6.65 27.36
CA LEU A 154 1.79 5.21 27.61
C LEU A 154 0.99 4.74 28.84
N ASN A 155 0.90 5.58 29.88
CA ASN A 155 0.20 5.25 31.11
C ASN A 155 -1.31 5.59 31.08
N SER A 156 -1.80 6.23 30.01
CA SER A 156 -3.23 6.57 29.88
C SER A 156 -4.03 5.54 29.07
N VAL A 157 -3.37 4.54 28.49
CA VAL A 157 -4.03 3.44 27.75
C VAL A 157 -4.19 2.19 28.61
N PRO A 158 -5.29 1.42 28.47
CA PRO A 158 -5.45 0.15 29.17
C PRO A 158 -4.38 -0.86 28.75
N ARG A 159 -3.79 -1.56 29.73
CA ARG A 159 -2.82 -2.62 29.46
C ARG A 159 -3.53 -3.90 29.05
N ARG A 160 -3.31 -4.35 27.82
CA ARG A 160 -4.02 -5.50 27.21
C ARG A 160 -3.06 -6.51 26.60
N CYS A 161 -1.93 -6.05 26.09
CA CYS A 161 -1.00 -6.85 25.30
C CYS A 161 0.10 -7.49 26.16
N GLU A 162 0.47 -8.73 25.84
CA GLU A 162 1.63 -9.44 26.37
C GLU A 162 2.55 -9.92 25.24
N PRO A 163 3.86 -10.15 25.51
CA PRO A 163 4.77 -10.73 24.51
C PRO A 163 4.23 -12.02 23.90
N GLY A 164 4.23 -12.10 22.57
CA GLY A 164 3.70 -13.23 21.80
C GLY A 164 2.21 -13.15 21.47
N ASP A 165 1.47 -12.19 22.02
CA ASP A 165 0.07 -11.94 21.62
C ASP A 165 -0.02 -11.58 20.13
N ILE A 166 -1.10 -12.04 19.48
CA ILE A 166 -1.51 -11.58 18.15
C ILE A 166 -2.91 -10.99 18.26
N TRP A 167 -3.03 -9.79 17.74
CA TRP A 167 -4.27 -9.01 17.69
C TRP A 167 -4.71 -8.81 16.25
N GLN A 168 -6.02 -8.95 16.02
CA GLN A 168 -6.70 -8.62 14.79
C GLN A 168 -7.42 -7.28 14.99
N LEU A 169 -7.15 -6.31 14.11
CA LEU A 169 -7.74 -4.98 14.15
C LEU A 169 -8.42 -4.72 12.82
N GLY A 170 -9.70 -5.13 12.69
CA GLY A 170 -10.38 -5.13 11.38
C GLY A 170 -9.62 -5.99 10.38
N ARG A 171 -9.10 -5.37 9.30
CA ARG A 171 -8.24 -6.04 8.29
C ARG A 171 -6.75 -6.11 8.65
N HIS A 172 -6.33 -5.46 9.73
CA HIS A 172 -4.93 -5.38 10.16
C HIS A 172 -4.56 -6.44 11.18
N ARG A 173 -3.25 -6.65 11.36
CA ARG A 173 -2.71 -7.53 12.40
C ARG A 173 -1.59 -6.83 13.15
N LEU A 174 -1.53 -7.04 14.46
CA LEU A 174 -0.45 -6.61 15.33
C LEU A 174 0.06 -7.81 16.12
N MET A 175 1.37 -7.97 16.22
CA MET A 175 2.00 -8.97 17.08
C MET A 175 3.00 -8.31 18.02
N CYS A 176 2.93 -8.65 19.31
CA CYS A 176 3.96 -8.25 20.26
C CYS A 176 5.17 -9.17 20.13
N ALA A 177 6.21 -8.77 19.41
CA ALA A 177 7.34 -9.63 19.08
C ALA A 177 8.61 -8.87 18.64
N ASP A 178 9.75 -9.55 18.71
CA ASP A 178 11.01 -9.10 18.10
C ASP A 178 10.93 -9.18 16.56
N ALA A 179 11.22 -8.06 15.90
CA ALA A 179 11.31 -7.89 14.46
C ALA A 179 12.22 -8.91 13.75
N ARG A 180 13.27 -9.38 14.43
CA ARG A 180 14.31 -10.25 13.85
C ARG A 180 13.97 -11.73 13.96
N ASN A 181 12.94 -12.10 14.70
CA ASN A 181 12.57 -13.51 14.86
C ASN A 181 11.71 -13.98 13.67
N PRO A 182 12.23 -14.78 12.73
CA PRO A 182 11.47 -15.16 11.54
C PRO A 182 10.26 -16.04 11.87
N MET A 183 10.23 -16.72 13.02
CA MET A 183 9.14 -17.59 13.43
C MET A 183 7.94 -16.80 13.94
N THR A 184 8.16 -15.72 14.69
CA THR A 184 7.08 -14.82 15.12
C THR A 184 6.51 -14.09 13.91
N ILE A 185 7.35 -13.57 13.02
CA ILE A 185 6.87 -12.90 11.81
C ILE A 185 6.10 -13.87 10.90
N ARG A 186 6.47 -15.16 10.86
CA ARG A 186 5.67 -16.19 10.16
C ARG A 186 4.22 -16.24 10.67
N LEU A 187 4.05 -16.16 11.99
CA LEU A 187 2.74 -16.23 12.64
C LEU A 187 1.92 -14.95 12.41
N LEU A 188 2.59 -13.79 12.48
CA LEU A 188 2.00 -12.50 12.11
C LEU A 188 1.44 -12.54 10.68
N MET A 189 2.26 -13.00 9.73
CA MET A 189 1.93 -13.00 8.31
C MET A 189 0.87 -14.03 7.92
N ALA A 190 0.65 -15.08 8.71
CA ALA A 190 -0.39 -16.09 8.50
C ALA A 190 -0.45 -16.64 7.05
N GLY A 191 0.73 -16.88 6.46
CA GLY A 191 0.87 -17.38 5.08
C GLY A 191 0.72 -16.34 3.97
N LYS A 192 0.38 -15.09 4.29
CA LYS A 192 0.32 -13.97 3.34
C LYS A 192 1.70 -13.33 3.14
N LYS A 193 1.82 -12.50 2.10
CA LYS A 193 3.01 -11.70 1.80
C LYS A 193 2.65 -10.23 1.66
N ALA A 194 3.52 -9.35 2.14
CA ALA A 194 3.38 -7.90 2.01
C ALA A 194 3.85 -7.38 0.64
N GLU A 195 3.17 -6.36 0.13
CA GLU A 195 3.51 -5.69 -1.14
C GLU A 195 4.60 -4.64 -0.96
N MET A 196 4.71 -4.11 0.26
CA MET A 196 5.70 -3.10 0.61
C MET A 196 6.05 -3.17 2.10
N VAL A 197 7.14 -2.49 2.45
CA VAL A 197 7.55 -2.23 3.82
C VAL A 197 7.63 -0.72 4.02
N PHE A 198 7.07 -0.23 5.11
CA PHE A 198 7.43 1.08 5.65
C PHE A 198 7.80 0.86 7.10
N THR A 199 9.03 1.20 7.48
CA THR A 199 9.53 0.84 8.81
C THR A 199 10.52 1.86 9.35
N ASP A 200 10.54 2.01 10.66
CA ASP A 200 11.34 2.99 11.39
C ASP A 200 12.15 2.28 12.48
N PRO A 201 13.23 1.55 12.10
CA PRO A 201 14.08 0.88 13.08
C PRO A 201 14.67 1.88 14.09
N PRO A 202 14.97 1.46 15.33
CA PRO A 202 15.70 2.28 16.28
C PRO A 202 17.07 2.69 15.72
N TYR A 203 17.47 3.94 15.97
CA TYR A 203 18.67 4.53 15.35
C TYR A 203 19.96 4.27 16.14
N ASN A 204 19.98 3.41 17.16
CA ASN A 204 21.17 3.18 18.00
C ASN A 204 21.77 4.46 18.58
N VAL A 205 20.89 5.33 19.09
CA VAL A 205 21.23 6.59 19.76
C VAL A 205 20.48 6.62 21.09
N ALA A 206 21.17 6.92 22.19
CA ALA A 206 20.55 7.05 23.50
C ALA A 206 19.48 8.16 23.51
N ILE A 207 18.33 7.90 24.14
CA ILE A 207 17.22 8.86 24.19
C ILE A 207 17.55 10.03 25.12
N ASP A 208 18.19 9.75 26.26
CA ASP A 208 18.67 10.79 27.19
C ASP A 208 19.72 11.69 26.50
N GLY A 209 19.48 13.01 26.54
CA GLY A 209 20.33 14.03 25.92
C GLY A 209 20.22 14.23 24.39
N ASN A 210 19.63 13.29 23.63
CA ASN A 210 19.47 13.43 22.18
C ASN A 210 18.03 13.68 21.72
N VAL A 211 17.03 13.14 22.43
CA VAL A 211 15.61 13.29 22.06
C VAL A 211 14.81 14.04 23.13
N CYS A 212 15.12 13.84 24.41
CA CYS A 212 14.56 14.66 25.48
C CYS A 212 15.27 16.02 25.54
N GLY A 213 14.52 17.12 25.40
CA GLY A 213 15.05 18.46 25.69
C GLY A 213 15.41 18.63 27.17
N SER A 214 15.94 19.80 27.57
CA SER A 214 16.28 20.14 28.97
C SER A 214 15.05 20.34 29.89
N GLY A 215 13.90 19.76 29.55
CA GLY A 215 12.63 19.86 30.28
C GLY A 215 12.43 18.74 31.31
N SER A 216 11.29 18.76 32.00
CA SER A 216 10.92 17.80 33.05
C SER A 216 10.37 16.46 32.54
N VAL A 217 10.10 16.34 31.23
CA VAL A 217 9.58 15.12 30.60
C VAL A 217 10.75 14.22 30.21
N LYS A 218 10.80 13.01 30.78
CA LYS A 218 11.78 11.97 30.44
C LYS A 218 11.06 10.83 29.71
N HIS A 219 11.49 10.52 28.48
CA HIS A 219 11.04 9.32 27.77
C HIS A 219 11.83 8.10 28.23
N ARG A 220 11.19 6.93 28.21
CA ARG A 220 11.86 5.64 28.45
C ARG A 220 12.72 5.30 27.24
N GLU A 221 13.91 4.73 27.46
CA GLU A 221 14.77 4.18 26.40
C GLU A 221 14.04 3.14 25.54
N PHE A 222 14.45 3.00 24.28
CA PHE A 222 13.95 1.96 23.39
C PHE A 222 14.35 0.58 23.91
N ALA A 223 13.57 -0.46 23.56
CA ALA A 223 13.84 -1.82 24.01
C ALA A 223 15.19 -2.39 23.49
N MET A 224 15.71 -1.84 22.40
CA MET A 224 16.99 -2.21 21.78
C MET A 224 17.48 -1.09 20.87
N ALA A 225 18.78 -1.12 20.55
CA ALA A 225 19.47 -0.12 19.73
C ALA A 225 19.18 1.31 20.23
N SER A 226 19.52 1.54 21.50
CA SER A 226 19.51 2.82 22.19
C SER A 226 20.94 3.33 22.48
N GLY A 227 21.89 3.01 21.59
CA GLY A 227 23.29 3.47 21.67
C GLY A 227 24.28 2.46 22.22
N GLU A 228 23.83 1.24 22.54
CA GLU A 228 24.68 0.17 23.07
C GLU A 228 25.46 -0.58 22.00
N MET A 229 25.03 -0.53 20.73
CA MET A 229 25.65 -1.34 19.67
C MET A 229 26.84 -0.61 19.03
N SER A 230 27.92 -1.35 18.75
CA SER A 230 28.95 -0.89 17.83
C SER A 230 28.42 -0.78 16.39
N LYS A 231 29.17 -0.11 15.51
CA LYS A 231 28.85 0.00 14.08
C LYS A 231 28.61 -1.36 13.41
N ALA A 232 29.43 -2.36 13.76
CA ALA A 232 29.31 -3.71 13.20
C ALA A 232 28.06 -4.43 13.72
N GLU A 233 27.79 -4.33 15.02
CA GLU A 233 26.59 -4.92 15.64
C GLU A 233 25.31 -4.27 15.08
N PHE A 234 25.29 -2.95 14.93
CA PHE A 234 24.13 -2.25 14.37
C PHE A 234 23.91 -2.57 12.89
N THR A 235 24.99 -2.71 12.10
CA THR A 235 24.88 -3.18 10.71
C THR A 235 24.30 -4.60 10.66
N GLY A 236 24.74 -5.49 11.56
CA GLY A 236 24.19 -6.85 11.70
C GLY A 236 22.71 -6.83 12.09
N PHE A 237 22.33 -6.00 13.06
CA PHE A 237 20.94 -5.80 13.47
C PHE A 237 20.04 -5.38 12.30
N LEU A 238 20.46 -4.40 11.50
CA LEU A 238 19.72 -3.95 10.32
C LEU A 238 19.63 -5.05 9.27
N ARG A 239 20.75 -5.75 8.99
CA ARG A 239 20.78 -6.85 8.02
C ARG A 239 19.80 -7.96 8.40
N ASP A 240 19.85 -8.44 9.64
CA ASP A 240 18.99 -9.53 10.11
C ASP A 240 17.50 -9.12 10.04
N THR A 241 17.20 -7.85 10.32
CA THR A 241 15.84 -7.31 10.16
C THR A 241 15.41 -7.26 8.68
N PHE A 242 16.28 -6.76 7.79
CA PHE A 242 15.99 -6.71 6.36
C PHE A 242 15.79 -8.10 5.76
N GLU A 243 16.54 -9.11 6.22
CA GLU A 243 16.35 -10.49 5.78
C GLU A 243 14.95 -11.02 6.13
N VAL A 244 14.45 -10.72 7.33
CA VAL A 244 13.08 -11.07 7.73
C VAL A 244 12.05 -10.34 6.87
N GLN A 245 12.19 -9.03 6.70
CA GLN A 245 11.30 -8.23 5.84
C GLN A 245 11.24 -8.79 4.41
N ARG A 246 12.41 -9.01 3.81
CA ARG A 246 12.57 -9.56 2.45
C ARG A 246 11.89 -10.93 2.29
N ARG A 247 11.95 -11.78 3.31
CA ARG A 247 11.35 -13.12 3.29
C ARG A 247 9.83 -13.07 3.18
N TYR A 248 9.21 -12.11 3.85
CA TYR A 248 7.75 -12.00 4.00
C TYR A 248 7.09 -10.98 3.07
N THR A 249 7.84 -10.44 2.11
CA THR A 249 7.30 -9.58 1.04
C THR A 249 7.31 -10.26 -0.32
N THR A 250 6.58 -9.67 -1.28
CA THR A 250 6.51 -10.12 -2.68
C THR A 250 7.80 -9.79 -3.44
N ASP A 251 8.08 -10.55 -4.52
CA ASP A 251 9.17 -10.19 -5.43
C ASP A 251 8.82 -8.89 -6.17
N GLY A 252 9.73 -7.92 -6.16
CA GLY A 252 9.51 -6.57 -6.67
C GLY A 252 9.03 -5.55 -5.63
N SER A 253 8.77 -5.93 -4.38
CA SER A 253 8.29 -5.01 -3.33
C SER A 253 9.29 -3.88 -3.05
N ILE A 254 8.75 -2.70 -2.69
CA ILE A 254 9.55 -1.54 -2.27
C ILE A 254 9.54 -1.42 -0.75
N HIS A 255 10.73 -1.26 -0.17
CA HIS A 255 10.95 -1.19 1.26
C HIS A 255 11.49 0.20 1.60
N PHE A 256 10.68 1.00 2.28
CA PHE A 256 11.06 2.29 2.83
C PHE A 256 11.56 2.11 4.26
N VAL A 257 12.82 2.45 4.50
CA VAL A 257 13.46 2.35 5.80
C VAL A 257 13.92 3.73 6.25
N CYS A 258 13.32 4.23 7.33
CA CYS A 258 13.70 5.52 7.92
C CYS A 258 15.04 5.37 8.68
N MET A 259 15.92 6.36 8.55
CA MET A 259 17.19 6.41 9.27
C MET A 259 17.75 7.82 9.35
N ASP A 260 18.56 8.08 10.38
CA ASP A 260 19.36 9.29 10.48
C ASP A 260 20.64 9.21 9.61
N TRP A 261 21.09 10.35 9.09
CA TRP A 261 22.30 10.46 8.27
C TRP A 261 23.56 9.89 8.95
N ARG A 262 23.62 9.89 10.29
CA ARG A 262 24.73 9.32 11.08
C ARG A 262 24.94 7.83 10.82
N HIS A 263 23.87 7.10 10.50
CA HIS A 263 23.91 5.65 10.24
C HIS A 263 23.74 5.31 8.75
N MET A 264 23.98 6.27 7.86
CA MET A 264 23.93 6.05 6.42
C MET A 264 24.89 4.94 5.96
N GLY A 265 26.06 4.79 6.60
CA GLY A 265 26.99 3.72 6.25
C GLY A 265 26.46 2.33 6.58
N GLU A 266 25.88 2.17 7.76
CA GLU A 266 25.35 0.92 8.30
C GLU A 266 24.12 0.46 7.52
N ILE A 267 23.19 1.37 7.22
CA ILE A 267 21.99 1.03 6.45
C ILE A 267 22.29 0.69 4.99
N LEU A 268 23.24 1.39 4.36
CA LEU A 268 23.68 1.06 2.99
C LEU A 268 24.37 -0.30 2.96
N ALA A 269 25.28 -0.58 3.90
CA ALA A 269 25.96 -1.87 3.97
C ALA A 269 24.99 -3.04 4.23
N ALA A 270 24.02 -2.87 5.15
CA ALA A 270 22.98 -3.87 5.38
C ALA A 270 22.06 -4.03 4.17
N GLY A 271 21.69 -2.92 3.53
CA GLY A 271 20.82 -2.91 2.35
C GLY A 271 21.44 -3.60 1.15
N GLU A 272 22.71 -3.32 0.83
CA GLU A 272 23.47 -3.97 -0.25
C GLU A 272 23.61 -5.49 -0.06
N ALA A 273 23.67 -5.94 1.19
CA ALA A 273 23.75 -7.37 1.49
C ALA A 273 22.43 -8.13 1.26
N VAL A 274 21.28 -7.45 1.32
CA VAL A 274 19.95 -8.10 1.36
C VAL A 274 19.09 -7.80 0.13
N TYR A 275 19.11 -6.55 -0.33
CA TYR A 275 18.25 -6.06 -1.39
C TYR A 275 18.91 -6.11 -2.76
N SER A 276 18.11 -6.16 -3.81
CA SER A 276 18.61 -6.24 -5.19
C SER A 276 19.04 -4.88 -5.72
N GLU A 277 18.46 -3.80 -5.20
CA GLU A 277 18.66 -2.44 -5.71
C GLU A 277 18.28 -1.41 -4.64
N LEU A 278 19.11 -0.37 -4.47
CA LEU A 278 18.70 0.89 -3.84
C LEU A 278 18.05 1.77 -4.90
N LYS A 279 16.73 1.97 -4.82
CA LYS A 279 15.96 2.78 -5.78
C LYS A 279 16.25 4.27 -5.64
N ASN A 280 16.28 4.75 -4.40
CA ASN A 280 16.53 6.15 -4.10
C ASN A 280 16.83 6.34 -2.62
N VAL A 281 17.35 7.52 -2.29
CA VAL A 281 17.39 8.05 -0.93
C VAL A 281 16.52 9.30 -0.92
N ILE A 282 15.49 9.26 -0.09
CA ILE A 282 14.51 10.31 0.06
C ILE A 282 14.90 11.17 1.26
N ALA A 283 14.90 12.49 1.10
CA ALA A 283 15.05 13.44 2.18
C ALA A 283 13.67 13.90 2.65
N TRP A 284 13.24 13.47 3.83
CA TRP A 284 12.09 14.05 4.51
C TRP A 284 12.50 15.36 5.17
N VAL A 285 12.12 16.48 4.56
CA VAL A 285 12.34 17.84 5.04
C VAL A 285 11.24 18.24 6.01
N LYS A 286 11.65 18.60 7.23
CA LYS A 286 10.79 19.03 8.33
C LYS A 286 10.63 20.55 8.35
N ASP A 287 9.62 21.05 9.04
CA ASP A 287 9.39 22.50 9.18
C ASP A 287 10.57 23.21 9.86
N ASN A 288 11.13 22.62 10.92
CA ASN A 288 12.18 23.21 11.74
C ASN A 288 13.37 22.26 11.94
N GLY A 289 14.57 22.82 12.10
CA GLY A 289 15.75 22.06 12.49
C GLY A 289 15.67 21.57 13.95
N GLY A 290 16.18 20.37 14.21
CA GLY A 290 16.31 19.81 15.56
C GLY A 290 17.23 20.62 16.49
N MET A 291 17.39 20.16 17.73
CA MET A 291 18.28 20.80 18.70
C MET A 291 19.76 20.68 18.27
N GLY A 292 20.58 21.67 18.63
CA GLY A 292 22.02 21.68 18.33
C GLY A 292 22.58 23.09 18.13
N THR A 293 23.90 23.23 18.28
CA THR A 293 24.62 24.51 18.15
C THR A 293 25.33 24.68 16.80
N PHE A 294 25.48 23.60 16.02
CA PHE A 294 26.08 23.62 14.68
C PHE A 294 25.02 23.45 13.58
N TYR A 295 25.32 22.81 12.44
CA TYR A 295 24.32 22.52 11.40
C TYR A 295 23.21 21.63 11.98
N ARG A 296 22.05 22.25 12.23
CA ARG A 296 20.88 21.58 12.80
C ARG A 296 20.18 20.77 11.72
N SER A 297 20.02 19.46 11.93
CA SER A 297 19.30 18.58 11.01
C SER A 297 17.84 19.03 10.88
N ARG A 298 17.44 19.42 9.67
CA ARG A 298 16.05 19.72 9.26
C ARG A 298 15.49 18.59 8.39
N HIS A 299 16.13 17.44 8.39
CA HIS A 299 15.68 16.29 7.63
C HIS A 299 15.91 14.97 8.36
N GLU A 300 15.17 13.96 7.95
CA GLU A 300 15.54 12.55 8.10
C GLU A 300 15.66 11.92 6.71
N LEU A 301 16.35 10.78 6.63
CA LEU A 301 16.51 10.05 5.37
C LEU A 301 15.58 8.83 5.37
N ILE A 302 15.04 8.51 4.20
CA ILE A 302 14.25 7.31 3.95
C ILE A 302 14.90 6.59 2.77
N PHE A 303 15.38 5.38 3.01
CA PHE A 303 16.05 4.56 2.00
C PHE A 303 15.00 3.69 1.33
N ALA A 304 14.84 3.82 0.02
CA ALA A 304 13.92 3.02 -0.77
C ALA A 304 14.69 1.86 -1.42
N PHE A 305 14.57 0.66 -0.87
CA PHE A 305 15.16 -0.55 -1.43
C PHE A 305 14.14 -1.37 -2.21
N LYS A 306 14.59 -2.10 -3.23
CA LYS A 306 13.79 -3.07 -3.95
C LYS A 306 14.16 -4.49 -3.51
N ASN A 307 13.15 -5.30 -3.23
CA ASN A 307 13.30 -6.73 -3.03
C ASN A 307 13.26 -7.47 -4.37
N GLY A 308 14.30 -8.24 -4.67
CA GLY A 308 14.30 -9.17 -5.81
C GLY A 308 14.25 -8.51 -7.19
N SER A 309 14.00 -9.32 -8.22
CA SER A 309 14.11 -8.91 -9.63
C SER A 309 12.78 -8.58 -10.28
N GLY A 310 11.66 -8.97 -9.68
CA GLY A 310 10.31 -8.75 -10.22
C GLY A 310 9.98 -7.28 -10.50
N PRO A 311 8.95 -7.00 -11.30
CA PRO A 311 8.47 -5.63 -11.49
C PRO A 311 7.98 -5.05 -10.15
N HIS A 312 8.25 -3.77 -9.90
CA HIS A 312 7.71 -3.06 -8.73
C HIS A 312 6.43 -2.32 -9.12
N ILE A 313 5.57 -2.08 -8.14
CA ILE A 313 4.40 -1.22 -8.27
C ILE A 313 4.89 0.24 -8.29
N ASN A 314 4.37 1.04 -9.21
CA ASN A 314 4.65 2.46 -9.34
C ASN A 314 3.34 3.16 -9.74
N ASN A 315 2.63 3.70 -8.77
CA ASN A 315 1.33 4.34 -8.98
C ASN A 315 1.43 5.84 -9.28
N PHE A 316 2.63 6.42 -9.22
CA PHE A 316 2.83 7.83 -9.52
C PHE A 316 3.25 8.09 -10.97
N GLU A 317 3.79 7.10 -11.70
CA GLU A 317 3.98 7.08 -13.17
C GLU A 317 4.39 8.44 -13.81
N LEU A 318 5.47 9.07 -13.34
CA LEU A 318 5.96 10.39 -13.80
C LEU A 318 4.94 11.55 -13.67
N GLY A 319 3.95 11.42 -12.80
CA GLY A 319 2.91 12.42 -12.58
C GLY A 319 1.81 12.42 -13.64
N GLN A 320 1.77 11.44 -14.54
CA GLN A 320 0.78 11.36 -15.64
C GLN A 320 -0.67 11.43 -15.16
N HIS A 321 -0.91 11.05 -13.90
CA HIS A 321 -2.23 10.94 -13.31
C HIS A 321 -2.39 11.82 -12.06
N GLY A 322 -1.70 12.95 -12.02
CA GLY A 322 -1.81 13.95 -10.95
C GLY A 322 -0.98 13.67 -9.69
N ARG A 323 -0.53 12.42 -9.48
CA ARG A 323 0.37 12.05 -8.39
C ARG A 323 1.83 12.27 -8.78
N TYR A 324 2.37 13.46 -8.52
CA TYR A 324 3.77 13.78 -8.78
C TYR A 324 4.63 13.56 -7.52
N ARG A 325 5.70 12.78 -7.63
CA ARG A 325 6.60 12.44 -6.52
C ARG A 325 8.05 12.74 -6.88
N THR A 326 8.78 13.31 -5.93
CA THR A 326 10.25 13.48 -5.99
C THR A 326 10.88 12.81 -4.77
N ASN A 327 12.22 12.78 -4.70
CA ASN A 327 12.94 12.27 -3.54
C ASN A 327 13.14 13.33 -2.43
N VAL A 328 12.41 14.46 -2.48
CA VAL A 328 12.38 15.45 -1.41
C VAL A 328 10.95 15.57 -0.92
N TRP A 329 10.71 15.14 0.31
CA TRP A 329 9.39 15.01 0.91
C TRP A 329 9.20 16.10 1.96
N HIS A 330 8.18 16.94 1.80
CA HIS A 330 7.88 18.01 2.75
C HIS A 330 6.72 17.61 3.64
N TYR A 331 7.01 17.27 4.90
CA TYR A 331 6.00 16.96 5.90
C TYR A 331 6.41 17.54 7.25
N ARG A 332 5.43 17.94 8.07
CA ARG A 332 5.70 18.52 9.39
C ARG A 332 6.43 17.52 10.28
N GLY A 333 7.43 18.00 11.03
CA GLY A 333 8.02 17.23 12.12
C GLY A 333 7.34 17.56 13.46
N MET A 334 7.53 16.71 14.48
CA MET A 334 6.98 16.98 15.83
C MET A 334 7.47 18.28 16.48
N ASN A 335 8.60 18.86 16.03
CA ASN A 335 9.13 20.12 16.58
C ASN A 335 8.54 21.38 15.90
N SER A 336 7.38 21.27 15.26
CA SER A 336 6.70 22.40 14.62
C SER A 336 6.10 23.30 15.71
N ALA A 337 6.23 24.62 15.59
CA ALA A 337 5.73 25.54 16.62
C ALA A 337 4.19 25.58 16.59
N GLY A 338 3.54 24.90 17.53
CA GLY A 338 2.09 24.86 17.71
C GLY A 338 1.67 25.04 19.17
N ALA A 339 0.40 25.38 19.41
CA ALA A 339 -0.16 25.63 20.74
C ALA A 339 -0.11 24.43 21.69
N ASN A 340 0.06 23.20 21.18
CA ASN A 340 0.02 21.94 21.93
C ASN A 340 1.41 21.28 22.12
N ARG A 341 2.50 22.04 21.94
CA ARG A 341 3.89 21.55 22.03
C ARG A 341 4.22 20.74 23.29
N ALA A 342 3.63 21.10 24.44
CA ALA A 342 3.88 20.40 25.71
C ALA A 342 3.23 19.01 25.77
N GLU A 343 2.08 18.82 25.12
CA GLU A 343 1.41 17.53 25.00
C GLU A 343 2.13 16.67 23.95
N GLU A 344 2.53 17.25 22.81
CA GLU A 344 3.31 16.60 21.74
C GLU A 344 4.65 16.04 22.22
N LEU A 345 5.35 16.79 23.08
CA LEU A 345 6.60 16.36 23.71
C LEU A 345 6.41 15.24 24.76
N ALA A 346 5.18 14.94 25.22
CA ALA A 346 4.92 13.90 26.22
C ALA A 346 4.51 12.55 25.60
N MET A 347 4.21 12.51 24.29
CA MET A 347 3.53 11.37 23.68
C MET A 347 4.46 10.21 23.29
N HIS A 348 5.43 10.48 22.40
CA HIS A 348 6.41 9.51 21.93
C HIS A 348 7.61 10.26 21.33
N PRO A 349 8.85 9.83 21.55
CA PRO A 349 10.06 10.54 21.10
C PRO A 349 10.18 10.74 19.57
N THR A 350 9.60 9.84 18.75
CA THR A 350 9.83 9.79 17.28
C THR A 350 8.57 9.39 16.48
N VAL A 351 7.46 10.13 16.59
CA VAL A 351 6.28 9.86 15.74
C VAL A 351 6.55 10.30 14.30
N LYS A 352 6.37 9.38 13.34
CA LYS A 352 6.38 9.68 11.91
C LYS A 352 5.00 10.18 11.46
N PRO A 353 4.91 11.24 10.63
CA PRO A 353 3.63 11.77 10.16
C PRO A 353 2.83 10.71 9.41
N VAL A 354 1.56 10.54 9.76
CA VAL A 354 0.68 9.53 9.17
C VAL A 354 0.54 9.78 7.67
N GLU A 355 0.40 11.04 7.26
CA GLU A 355 0.19 11.37 5.84
C GLU A 355 1.43 11.12 4.97
N MET A 356 2.64 11.26 5.53
CA MET A 356 3.86 10.90 4.80
C MET A 356 3.89 9.40 4.48
N ILE A 357 3.49 8.58 5.45
CA ILE A 357 3.45 7.13 5.30
C ILE A 357 2.31 6.75 4.33
N ALA A 358 1.14 7.35 4.47
CA ALA A 358 0.00 7.11 3.59
C ALA A 358 0.35 7.44 2.13
N ASP A 359 1.08 8.54 1.90
CA ASP A 359 1.57 8.84 0.57
C ASP A 359 2.57 7.81 0.02
N ALA A 360 3.51 7.35 0.85
CA ALA A 360 4.43 6.28 0.47
C ALA A 360 3.68 4.96 0.19
N ILE A 361 2.59 4.69 0.93
CA ILE A 361 1.73 3.52 0.72
C ILE A 361 1.05 3.58 -0.65
N ARG A 362 0.40 4.70 -0.96
CA ARG A 362 -0.26 4.91 -2.26
C ARG A 362 0.72 4.81 -3.43
N ASP A 363 1.97 5.21 -3.25
CA ASP A 363 2.98 5.23 -4.32
C ASP A 363 3.32 3.82 -4.86
N VAL A 364 3.31 2.78 -3.99
CA VAL A 364 3.90 1.46 -4.31
C VAL A 364 3.07 0.25 -3.83
N SER A 365 1.78 0.41 -3.55
CA SER A 365 0.88 -0.69 -3.17
C SER A 365 -0.51 -0.56 -3.80
N THR A 366 -1.22 -1.68 -3.91
CA THR A 366 -2.64 -1.68 -4.31
C THR A 366 -3.56 -1.57 -3.10
N ARG A 367 -4.85 -1.24 -3.33
CA ARG A 367 -5.86 -1.35 -2.27
C ARG A 367 -5.95 -2.79 -1.77
N ASN A 368 -6.24 -2.94 -0.48
CA ASN A 368 -6.17 -4.21 0.26
C ASN A 368 -4.77 -4.87 0.31
N GLY A 369 -3.76 -4.33 -0.38
CA GLY A 369 -2.37 -4.74 -0.30
C GLY A 369 -1.84 -4.66 1.13
N ILE A 370 -0.96 -5.59 1.50
CA ILE A 370 -0.40 -5.65 2.85
C ILE A 370 0.85 -4.76 2.95
N VAL A 371 0.87 -3.89 3.95
CA VAL A 371 2.00 -3.06 4.35
C VAL A 371 2.61 -3.68 5.61
N LEU A 372 3.88 -4.09 5.54
CA LEU A 372 4.60 -4.66 6.67
C LEU A 372 5.41 -3.58 7.39
N ASP A 373 5.29 -3.53 8.72
CA ASP A 373 6.13 -2.72 9.59
C ASP A 373 6.61 -3.57 10.77
N LEU A 374 7.91 -3.76 10.92
CA LEU A 374 8.46 -4.57 12.02
C LEU A 374 8.86 -3.74 13.24
N PHE A 375 8.66 -2.43 13.18
CA PHE A 375 8.90 -1.48 14.27
C PHE A 375 7.67 -0.60 14.43
N GLY A 376 6.57 -1.20 14.87
CA GLY A 376 5.26 -0.56 14.90
C GLY A 376 5.22 0.74 15.70
N GLY A 377 6.03 0.88 16.75
CA GLY A 377 6.18 2.09 17.54
C GLY A 377 4.83 2.61 18.03
N SER A 378 4.50 3.85 17.71
CA SER A 378 3.20 4.42 18.06
C SER A 378 2.05 3.97 17.16
N GLY A 379 2.30 3.29 16.04
CA GLY A 379 1.25 2.80 15.12
C GLY A 379 0.92 3.70 13.93
N SER A 380 1.80 4.63 13.55
CA SER A 380 1.55 5.53 12.41
C SER A 380 1.33 4.78 11.10
N THR A 381 2.07 3.69 10.86
CA THR A 381 1.89 2.84 9.66
C THR A 381 0.52 2.17 9.62
N LEU A 382 -0.02 1.80 10.78
CA LEU A 382 -1.35 1.20 10.89
C LEU A 382 -2.44 2.21 10.49
N LEU A 383 -2.40 3.41 11.07
CA LEU A 383 -3.37 4.47 10.73
C LEU A 383 -3.27 4.89 9.26
N ALA A 384 -2.04 4.98 8.72
CA ALA A 384 -1.82 5.30 7.32
C ALA A 384 -2.40 4.23 6.39
N ALA A 385 -2.24 2.94 6.71
CA ALA A 385 -2.84 1.86 5.94
C ALA A 385 -4.37 1.88 6.05
N GLU A 386 -4.92 2.13 7.24
CA GLU A 386 -6.37 2.23 7.43
C GLU A 386 -6.97 3.36 6.60
N LYS A 387 -6.37 4.56 6.65
CA LYS A 387 -6.77 5.75 5.89
C LYS A 387 -6.77 5.50 4.39
N THR A 388 -5.83 4.70 3.89
CA THR A 388 -5.63 4.45 2.46
C THR A 388 -6.33 3.18 1.98
N GLY A 389 -7.09 2.47 2.82
CA GLY A 389 -7.73 1.21 2.41
C GLY A 389 -6.75 0.07 2.12
N ARG A 390 -5.58 0.06 2.81
CA ARG A 390 -4.60 -1.04 2.79
C ARG A 390 -4.65 -1.83 4.10
N CYS A 391 -3.92 -2.94 4.16
CA CYS A 391 -3.83 -3.78 5.36
C CYS A 391 -2.46 -3.65 6.03
N ALA A 392 -2.35 -3.07 7.24
CA ALA A 392 -1.09 -3.09 7.97
C ALA A 392 -0.89 -4.38 8.79
N TYR A 393 0.30 -4.97 8.69
CA TYR A 393 0.76 -6.10 9.51
C TYR A 393 1.98 -5.61 10.31
N LEU A 394 1.83 -5.50 11.62
CA LEU A 394 2.82 -4.86 12.49
C LEU A 394 3.44 -5.85 13.48
N ALA A 395 4.74 -5.72 13.72
CA ALA A 395 5.38 -6.22 14.92
C ALA A 395 5.87 -5.04 15.77
N GLU A 396 5.70 -5.15 17.09
CA GLU A 396 6.23 -4.21 18.07
C GLU A 396 6.71 -5.00 19.29
N ILE A 397 7.92 -4.73 19.77
CA ILE A 397 8.53 -5.54 20.83
C ILE A 397 8.06 -5.12 22.23
N ASP A 398 7.65 -3.86 22.42
CA ASP A 398 7.14 -3.35 23.68
C ASP A 398 5.62 -3.52 23.80
N PRO A 399 5.12 -4.33 24.75
CA PRO A 399 3.70 -4.48 24.97
C PRO A 399 2.96 -3.15 25.23
N LEU A 400 3.60 -2.16 25.86
CA LEU A 400 2.97 -0.86 26.11
C LEU A 400 2.76 -0.07 24.81
N TYR A 401 3.68 -0.18 23.85
CA TYR A 401 3.47 0.39 22.53
C TYR A 401 2.42 -0.39 21.73
N CYS A 402 2.35 -1.71 21.89
CA CYS A 402 1.22 -2.47 21.35
C CYS A 402 -0.12 -1.94 21.87
N ASP A 403 -0.26 -1.70 23.18
CA ASP A 403 -1.49 -1.14 23.77
C ASP A 403 -1.84 0.24 23.19
N VAL A 404 -0.83 1.08 22.93
CA VAL A 404 -1.01 2.38 22.26
C VAL A 404 -1.51 2.18 20.82
N ILE A 405 -0.94 1.25 20.06
CA ILE A 405 -1.37 0.93 18.69
C ILE A 405 -2.84 0.49 18.68
N LEU A 406 -3.21 -0.43 19.58
CA LEU A 406 -4.60 -0.91 19.73
C LEU A 406 -5.55 0.27 19.98
N HIS A 407 -5.25 1.08 20.99
CA HIS A 407 -6.11 2.20 21.38
C HIS A 407 -6.26 3.27 20.28
N ARG A 408 -5.15 3.61 19.60
CA ARG A 408 -5.17 4.60 18.51
C ARG A 408 -6.05 4.12 17.36
N TRP A 409 -5.93 2.86 16.96
CA TRP A 409 -6.78 2.32 15.90
C TRP A 409 -8.24 2.26 16.30
N GLU A 410 -8.57 1.75 17.48
CA GLU A 410 -9.97 1.67 17.96
C GLU A 410 -10.62 3.06 18.00
N THR A 411 -9.86 4.09 18.38
CA THR A 411 -10.33 5.48 18.40
C THR A 411 -10.53 6.04 16.98
N PHE A 412 -9.60 5.76 16.08
CA PHE A 412 -9.61 6.28 14.70
C PHE A 412 -10.66 5.57 13.83
N ALA A 413 -10.59 4.24 13.76
CA ALA A 413 -11.44 3.40 12.92
C ALA A 413 -12.81 3.10 13.55
N LYS A 414 -13.00 3.40 14.85
CA LYS A 414 -14.20 3.04 15.63
C LYS A 414 -14.50 1.54 15.61
N GLY A 415 -13.47 0.72 15.45
CA GLY A 415 -13.54 -0.74 15.52
C GLY A 415 -13.16 -1.28 16.91
N GLU A 416 -13.24 -2.59 17.07
CA GLU A 416 -12.82 -3.30 18.28
C GLU A 416 -11.66 -4.25 17.94
N ALA A 417 -10.55 -4.16 18.68
CA ALA A 417 -9.41 -5.04 18.47
C ALA A 417 -9.63 -6.36 19.21
N GLU A 418 -9.47 -7.47 18.49
CA GLU A 418 -9.68 -8.82 19.02
C GLU A 418 -8.35 -9.54 19.19
N ARG A 419 -8.11 -10.10 20.38
CA ARG A 419 -6.95 -10.96 20.59
C ARG A 419 -7.22 -12.33 19.99
N VAL A 420 -6.59 -12.61 18.85
CA VAL A 420 -6.74 -13.89 18.14
C VAL A 420 -5.79 -14.97 18.64
N ARG A 421 -4.76 -14.58 19.39
CA ARG A 421 -3.85 -15.50 20.08
C ARG A 421 -3.28 -14.86 21.33
N SER A 422 -3.31 -15.58 22.46
CA SER A 422 -2.60 -15.21 23.68
C SER A 422 -1.20 -15.83 23.74
N GLY A 423 -0.22 -15.07 24.21
CA GLY A 423 1.19 -15.44 24.37
C GLY A 423 1.43 -16.49 25.44
N ALA A 424 1.26 -17.76 25.08
CA ALA A 424 2.03 -18.87 25.63
C ALA A 424 2.11 -19.96 24.56
N ILE A 425 3.25 -20.06 23.88
CA ILE A 425 3.62 -21.31 23.19
C ILE A 425 4.66 -21.96 24.09
N LEU A 426 4.22 -23.02 24.75
CA LEU A 426 5.07 -24.07 25.33
C LEU A 426 6.21 -24.39 24.36
N GLU A 427 7.40 -24.63 24.90
CA GLU A 427 8.45 -25.36 24.20
C GLU A 427 7.80 -26.56 23.47
N GLU A 428 7.64 -26.46 22.14
CA GLU A 428 7.46 -27.65 21.34
C GLU A 428 8.83 -28.33 21.35
N GLY A 429 8.91 -29.30 22.26
CA GLY A 429 10.09 -30.05 22.56
C GLY A 429 10.75 -30.59 21.31
N VAL A 430 12.07 -30.56 21.36
CA VAL A 430 12.93 -31.50 20.66
C VAL A 430 12.37 -32.91 20.83
N ALA A 431 11.88 -33.50 19.73
CA ALA A 431 11.75 -34.94 19.53
C ALA A 431 11.97 -35.25 18.05
#